data_AF-A0A0G0EC21-F1
#
_entry.id   AF-A0A0G0EC21-F1
#
_cell.length_a   1.000
_cell.length_b   1.000
_cell.length_c   1.000
_cell.angle_alpha   90.00
_cell.angle_beta   90.00
_cell.angle_gamma   90.00
#
_symmetry.space_group_name_H-M   'P 1'
#
loop_
_entity.id
_entity.type
_entity.pdbx_description
1 polymer ?
#
loop_
_entity_poly.entity_id
_entity_poly.type
_entity_poly.pdbx_seq_one_letter_code
_entity_poly.pdbx_strand_id
1 'polypeptide(L)'
;MNTNKQTNKNEIRKNIIELFEIEKLPEEKREEAITRIGNIIFQSVLIKSLPALNEKDLAEYEKMMDNHVDADILLDFFFEKVPNFLQIVVEESENFRKESAEVLEQTN
;
A
#
# COMPACT_ATOMS: atom_id res chain seq x y z
N MET A 1 2.59 -22.76 -2.84
CA MET A 1 1.94 -21.44 -2.67
C MET A 1 2.53 -20.81 -1.41
N ASN A 2 3.16 -19.64 -1.50
CA ASN A 2 3.83 -18.98 -0.39
C ASN A 2 2.78 -18.39 0.57
N THR A 3 2.55 -19.06 1.70
CA THR A 3 1.57 -18.70 2.74
C THR A 3 1.75 -17.27 3.27
N ASN A 4 2.98 -16.76 3.32
CA ASN A 4 3.27 -15.41 3.83
C ASN A 4 2.76 -14.28 2.92
N LYS A 5 2.73 -14.48 1.59
CA LYS A 5 2.29 -13.45 0.63
C LYS A 5 0.79 -13.19 0.71
N GLN A 6 0.00 -14.25 0.84
CA GLN A 6 -1.46 -14.15 0.98
C GLN A 6 -1.84 -13.51 2.33
N THR A 7 -1.11 -13.84 3.40
CA THR A 7 -1.33 -13.25 4.73
C THR A 7 -1.11 -11.73 4.71
N ASN A 8 -0.01 -11.25 4.13
CA ASN A 8 0.29 -9.81 4.10
C ASN A 8 -0.74 -8.98 3.33
N LYS A 9 -1.20 -9.48 2.17
CA LYS A 9 -2.24 -8.79 1.39
C LYS A 9 -3.58 -8.73 2.14
N ASN A 10 -3.93 -9.81 2.82
CA ASN A 10 -5.14 -9.87 3.63
C ASN A 10 -5.07 -8.89 4.82
N GLU A 11 -3.90 -8.72 5.44
CA GLU A 11 -3.69 -7.74 6.51
C GLU A 11 -3.84 -6.30 6.02
N ILE A 12 -3.22 -5.94 4.89
CA ILE A 12 -3.37 -4.60 4.30
C ILE A 12 -4.84 -4.32 3.97
N ARG A 13 -5.51 -5.28 3.34
CA ARG A 13 -6.93 -5.18 3.00
C ARG A 13 -7.80 -4.97 4.24
N LYS A 14 -7.55 -5.76 5.29
CA LYS A 14 -8.26 -5.65 6.57
C LYS A 14 -8.06 -4.27 7.19
N ASN A 15 -6.83 -3.77 7.20
CA ASN A 15 -6.52 -2.44 7.72
C ASN A 15 -7.27 -1.34 6.96
N ILE A 16 -7.32 -1.40 5.63
CA ILE A 16 -8.09 -0.42 4.83
C ILE A 16 -9.59 -0.46 5.19
N ILE A 17 -10.15 -1.66 5.37
CA ILE A 17 -11.57 -1.78 5.72
C ILE A 17 -11.84 -1.15 7.10
N GLU A 18 -11.02 -1.49 8.09
CA GLU A 18 -11.21 -1.06 9.48
C GLU A 18 -10.89 0.43 9.68
N LEU A 19 -9.80 0.93 9.10
CA LEU A 19 -9.37 2.33 9.26
C LEU A 19 -10.30 3.34 8.59
N PHE A 20 -10.97 2.93 7.51
CA PHE A 20 -11.86 3.81 6.75
C PHE A 20 -13.35 3.49 6.98
N GLU A 21 -13.67 2.56 7.90
CA GLU A 21 -15.02 2.18 8.31
C GLU A 21 -15.95 1.83 7.11
N ILE A 22 -15.39 1.17 6.09
CA ILE A 22 -16.10 0.85 4.84
C ILE A 22 -16.73 -0.55 4.84
N GLU A 23 -16.73 -1.26 5.96
CA GLU A 23 -17.27 -2.61 6.08
C GLU A 23 -18.75 -2.69 5.71
N LYS A 24 -19.50 -1.61 5.99
CA LYS A 24 -20.95 -1.51 5.73
C LYS A 24 -21.30 -1.21 4.27
N LEU A 25 -20.32 -0.89 3.43
CA LEU A 25 -20.57 -0.66 2.02
C LEU A 25 -21.02 -1.97 1.33
N PRO A 26 -21.90 -1.88 0.31
CA PRO A 26 -22.14 -2.99 -0.60
C PRO A 26 -20.81 -3.53 -1.17
N GLU A 27 -20.72 -4.84 -1.38
CA GLU A 27 -19.48 -5.51 -1.76
C GLU A 27 -18.77 -4.84 -2.93
N GLU A 28 -19.48 -4.61 -4.04
CA GLU A 28 -18.92 -3.92 -5.22
C GLU A 28 -18.31 -2.55 -4.90
N LYS A 29 -19.02 -1.72 -4.11
CA LYS A 29 -18.54 -0.40 -3.71
C LYS A 29 -17.38 -0.48 -2.73
N ARG A 30 -17.37 -1.50 -1.87
CA ARG A 30 -16.27 -1.75 -0.95
C ARG A 30 -15.01 -2.18 -1.71
N GLU A 31 -15.12 -3.04 -2.72
CA GLU A 31 -13.99 -3.41 -3.57
C GLU A 31 -13.41 -2.23 -4.33
N GLU A 32 -14.28 -1.37 -4.88
CA GLU A 32 -13.87 -0.14 -5.55
C GLU A 32 -13.15 0.81 -4.57
N ALA A 33 -13.70 1.00 -3.37
CA ALA A 33 -13.10 1.84 -2.33
C ALA A 33 -11.73 1.29 -1.88
N ILE A 34 -11.64 -0.02 -1.61
CA ILE A 34 -10.38 -0.68 -1.24
C ILE A 34 -9.33 -0.47 -2.33
N THR A 35 -9.71 -0.63 -3.60
CA THR A 35 -8.78 -0.45 -4.72
C THR A 35 -8.27 0.98 -4.80
N ARG A 36 -9.17 1.97 -4.71
CA ARG A 36 -8.79 3.39 -4.79
C ARG A 36 -7.91 3.82 -3.63
N ILE A 37 -8.32 3.51 -2.40
CA ILE A 37 -7.57 3.83 -1.18
C ILE A 37 -6.22 3.11 -1.20
N GLY A 38 -6.21 1.83 -1.56
CA GLY A 38 -4.99 1.03 -1.66
C GLY A 38 -3.98 1.61 -2.66
N ASN A 39 -4.43 2.09 -3.82
CA ASN A 39 -3.55 2.74 -4.80
C ASN A 39 -2.90 4.01 -4.25
N ILE A 40 -3.64 4.84 -3.52
CA ILE A 40 -3.13 6.09 -2.94
C ILE A 40 -2.08 5.77 -1.86
N ILE A 41 -2.42 4.87 -0.92
CA ILE A 41 -1.50 4.45 0.14
C ILE A 41 -0.24 3.85 -0.47
N PHE A 42 -0.38 3.03 -1.52
CA PHE A 42 0.76 2.37 -2.16
C PHE A 42 1.73 3.39 -2.77
N GLN A 43 1.25 4.50 -3.35
CA GLN A 43 2.13 5.56 -3.85
C GLN A 43 3.00 6.16 -2.74
N SER A 44 2.43 6.46 -1.58
CA SER A 44 3.18 6.97 -0.42
C SER A 44 4.17 5.94 0.12
N VAL A 45 3.75 4.68 0.20
CA VAL A 45 4.60 3.55 0.62
C VAL A 45 5.82 3.41 -0.32
N LEU A 46 5.63 3.52 -1.64
CA LEU A 46 6.74 3.47 -2.59
C LEU A 46 7.76 4.57 -2.31
N ILE A 47 7.32 5.82 -2.13
CA ILE A 47 8.20 6.97 -1.86
C ILE A 47 9.02 6.75 -0.58
N LYS A 48 8.42 6.17 0.46
CA LYS A 48 9.12 5.84 1.73
C LYS A 48 10.06 4.64 1.63
N SER A 49 9.76 3.72 0.72
CA SER A 49 10.47 2.45 0.57
C SER A 49 11.71 2.56 -0.32
N LEU A 50 11.68 3.41 -1.35
CA LEU A 50 12.80 3.58 -2.29
C LEU A 50 14.14 3.94 -1.61
N PRO A 51 14.20 4.85 -0.60
CA PRO A 51 15.45 5.16 0.10
C PRO A 51 16.06 3.99 0.89
N ALA A 52 15.27 2.95 1.20
CA ALA A 52 15.74 1.77 1.90
C ALA A 52 16.40 0.73 0.98
N LEU A 53 16.25 0.89 -0.34
CA LEU A 53 16.89 0.01 -1.32
C LEU A 53 18.37 0.37 -1.46
N ASN A 54 19.22 -0.66 -1.56
CA ASN A 54 20.59 -0.46 -2.02
C ASN A 54 20.62 -0.24 -3.55
N GLU A 55 21.78 0.14 -4.08
CA GLU A 55 21.96 0.43 -5.52
C GLU A 55 21.54 -0.73 -6.44
N LYS A 56 21.82 -1.98 -6.04
CA LYS A 56 21.44 -3.16 -6.82
C LYS A 56 19.92 -3.34 -6.85
N ASP A 57 19.28 -3.24 -5.68
CA ASP A 57 17.83 -3.42 -5.56
C ASP A 57 17.08 -2.25 -6.22
N LEU A 58 17.62 -1.03 -6.18
CA LEU A 58 17.06 0.12 -6.90
C LEU A 58 17.11 -0.09 -8.43
N ALA A 59 18.22 -0.60 -8.96
CA ALA A 59 18.33 -0.94 -10.38
C ALA A 59 17.40 -2.10 -10.79
N GLU A 60 17.08 -3.02 -9.88
CA GLU A 60 16.08 -4.05 -10.10
C GLU A 60 14.66 -3.46 -10.14
N TYR A 61 14.34 -2.55 -9.22
CA TYR A 61 13.09 -1.79 -9.24
C TYR A 61 12.91 -1.00 -10.55
N GLU A 62 13.93 -0.28 -11.03
CA GLU A 62 13.85 0.47 -12.29
C GLU A 62 13.52 -0.44 -13.47
N LYS A 63 14.18 -1.61 -13.57
CA LYS A 63 13.86 -2.61 -14.59
C LYS A 63 12.44 -3.15 -14.45
N MET A 64 11.94 -3.33 -13.24
CA MET A 64 10.55 -3.74 -13.01
C MET A 64 9.57 -2.69 -13.54
N MET A 65 9.89 -1.40 -13.43
CA MET A 65 9.07 -0.30 -13.96
C MET A 65 9.10 -0.24 -15.48
N ASP A 66 10.27 -0.38 -16.10
CA ASP A 66 10.41 -0.42 -17.56
C ASP A 66 9.65 -1.60 -18.19
N ASN A 67 9.55 -2.71 -17.46
CA ASN A 67 8.83 -3.90 -17.92
C ASN A 67 7.35 -3.92 -17.52
N HIS A 68 6.84 -2.86 -16.87
CA HIS A 68 5.45 -2.75 -16.43
C HIS A 68 4.96 -3.98 -15.65
N VAL A 69 5.75 -4.46 -14.69
CA VAL A 69 5.36 -5.62 -13.88
C VAL A 69 4.08 -5.34 -13.08
N ASP A 70 3.33 -6.40 -12.78
CA ASP A 70 2.12 -6.30 -11.98
C ASP A 70 2.41 -5.76 -10.57
N ALA A 71 1.47 -4.97 -10.03
CA ALA A 71 1.56 -4.38 -8.69
C ALA A 71 1.79 -5.44 -7.60
N ASP A 72 1.26 -6.65 -7.80
CA ASP A 72 1.46 -7.79 -6.90
C ASP A 72 2.92 -8.25 -6.84
N ILE A 73 3.60 -8.27 -7.98
CA ILE A 73 5.02 -8.66 -8.07
C ILE A 73 5.88 -7.55 -7.47
N LEU A 74 5.52 -6.30 -7.72
CA LEU A 74 6.19 -5.14 -7.15
C LEU A 74 6.08 -5.12 -5.62
N LEU A 75 4.88 -5.37 -5.07
CA LEU A 75 4.67 -5.50 -3.63
C LEU A 75 5.54 -6.61 -3.04
N ASP A 76 5.57 -7.79 -3.66
CA ASP A 76 6.39 -8.91 -3.21
C ASP A 76 7.88 -8.55 -3.16
N PHE A 77 8.38 -7.80 -4.15
CA PHE A 77 9.75 -7.30 -4.16
C PHE A 77 10.03 -6.40 -2.95
N PHE A 78 9.15 -5.43 -2.66
CA PHE A 78 9.33 -4.55 -1.51
C PHE A 78 9.22 -5.30 -0.17
N PHE A 79 8.34 -6.28 -0.06
CA PHE A 79 8.28 -7.16 1.13
C PHE A 79 9.59 -7.89 1.39
N GLU A 80 10.31 -8.29 0.33
CA GLU A 80 11.58 -8.99 0.46
C GLU A 80 12.74 -8.04 0.75
N LYS A 81 12.78 -6.88 0.08
CA LYS A 81 13.95 -5.99 0.10
C LYS A 81 13.90 -4.91 1.17
N VAL A 82 12.71 -4.51 1.62
CA VAL A 82 12.56 -3.38 2.54
C VAL A 82 12.29 -3.88 3.97
N PRO A 83 13.20 -3.63 4.91
CA PRO A 83 12.96 -3.94 6.31
C PRO A 83 11.73 -3.19 6.84
N ASN A 84 10.94 -3.86 7.68
CA ASN A 84 9.74 -3.29 8.30
C ASN A 84 8.71 -2.75 7.29
N PHE A 85 8.66 -3.30 6.06
CA PHE A 85 7.74 -2.82 5.03
C PHE A 85 6.26 -2.81 5.47
N LEU A 86 5.80 -3.82 6.21
CA LEU A 86 4.43 -3.81 6.78
C LEU A 86 4.18 -2.61 7.69
N GLN A 87 5.18 -2.22 8.49
CA GLN A 87 5.07 -1.07 9.37
C GLN A 87 4.93 0.22 8.55
N ILE A 88 5.71 0.36 7.47
CA ILE A 88 5.58 1.49 6.54
C ILE A 88 4.16 1.54 5.97
N VAL A 89 3.59 0.40 5.55
CA VAL A 89 2.21 0.36 5.03
C VAL A 89 1.19 0.82 6.08
N VAL A 90 1.33 0.37 7.34
CA VAL A 90 0.45 0.80 8.45
C VAL A 90 0.58 2.30 8.71
N GLU A 91 1.80 2.82 8.79
CA GLU A 91 2.07 4.23 9.03
C GLU A 91 1.50 5.12 7.93
N GLU A 92 1.74 4.76 6.66
CA GLU A 92 1.21 5.52 5.52
C GLU A 92 -0.31 5.42 5.39
N SER A 93 -0.92 4.32 5.83
CA SER A 93 -2.39 4.20 5.90
C SER A 93 -2.99 5.17 6.93
N GLU A 94 -2.37 5.26 8.11
CA GLU A 94 -2.78 6.20 9.17
C GLU A 94 -2.53 7.66 8.77
N ASN A 95 -1.40 7.95 8.12
CA ASN A 95 -1.08 9.28 7.63
C ASN A 95 -2.12 9.72 6.60
N PHE A 96 -2.43 8.87 5.60
CA PHE A 96 -3.44 9.17 4.60
C PHE A 96 -4.81 9.45 5.23
N ARG A 97 -5.22 8.67 6.24
CA ARG A 97 -6.47 8.90 6.98
C ARG A 97 -6.49 10.27 7.66
N LYS A 98 -5.42 10.64 8.36
CA LYS A 98 -5.29 11.92 9.07
C LYS A 98 -5.29 13.11 8.10
N GLU A 99 -4.43 13.06 7.09
CA GLU A 99 -4.30 14.11 6.08
C GLU A 99 -5.63 14.32 5.34
N SER A 100 -6.34 13.23 5.01
CA SER A 100 -7.66 13.32 4.38
C SER A 100 -8.70 14.00 5.29
N ALA A 101 -8.68 13.71 6.59
CA ALA A 101 -9.56 14.36 7.55
C ALA A 101 -9.25 15.86 7.68
N GLU A 102 -7.97 16.22 7.79
CA GLU A 102 -7.52 17.62 7.86
C GLU A 102 -7.93 18.43 6.62
N VAL A 103 -7.78 17.86 5.42
CA VAL A 103 -8.20 18.50 4.18
C VAL A 103 -9.71 18.78 4.20
N LEU A 104 -10.52 17.82 4.62
CA LEU A 104 -11.98 17.99 4.69
C LEU A 104 -12.41 19.01 5.75
N GLU A 105 -11.70 19.09 6.88
CA GLU A 105 -11.93 20.10 7.91
C GLU A 105 -11.60 21.52 7.41
N GLN A 106 -10.54 21.69 6.64
CA GLN A 106 -10.14 22.99 6.07
C GLN A 106 -11.07 23.50 4.97
N THR A 107 -11.94 22.63 4.44
CA THR A 107 -12.87 22.97 3.35
C THR A 107 -14.29 23.28 3.85
N ASN A 108 -14.53 23.25 5.17
CA ASN A 108 -15.78 23.62 5.84
C ASN A 108 -15.66 24.94 6.61
#